data_AF-A0A369S631-F1
#
_entry.id   AF-A0A369S631-F1
#
_cell.length_a   1.000
_cell.length_b   1.000
_cell.length_c   1.000
_cell.angle_alpha   90.00
_cell.angle_beta   90.00
_cell.angle_gamma   90.00
#
_symmetry.space_group_name_H-M   'P 1'
#
loop_
_entity.id
_entity.type
_entity.pdbx_description
1 polymer ?
#
loop_
_entity_poly.entity_id
_entity_poly.type
_entity_poly.pdbx_seq_one_letter_code
_entity_poly.pdbx_strand_id
1 'polypeptide(L)'
;MCSIATDFYIVFKENSKINPSELANVISTNNLIIQGQSIQNVTITDFNECARATDNTCNSNQNCINLYGTYTCQCKIGFTGSGCVDINERTTTEPCANKTVCSNTEGSYTCTCRIGYQGDPYSTSGCSVSCSTNYCLNGGTCTYENSGHIYICDKAYTGTICETRWKPDFRNGKLLVLL
;
A
#
# COMPACT_ATOMS: atom_id res chain seq x y z
N MET A 1 33.13 40.32 -36.97
CA MET A 1 33.30 38.87 -36.68
C MET A 1 31.93 38.34 -36.32
N CYS A 2 31.38 37.41 -37.11
CA CYS A 2 30.04 36.87 -36.90
C CYS A 2 30.14 35.80 -35.81
N SER A 3 29.78 36.12 -34.56
CA SER A 3 29.63 35.13 -33.50
C SER A 3 28.24 34.54 -33.64
N ILE A 4 28.11 33.44 -34.40
CA ILE A 4 26.87 32.68 -34.43
C ILE A 4 26.85 31.92 -33.11
N ALA A 5 26.06 32.38 -32.14
CA ALA A 5 25.70 31.58 -30.99
C ALA A 5 24.82 30.43 -31.50
N THR A 6 25.45 29.31 -31.82
CA THR A 6 24.75 28.05 -32.04
C THR A 6 24.44 27.48 -30.66
N ASP A 7 23.17 27.47 -30.27
CA ASP A 7 22.76 26.78 -29.05
C ASP A 7 23.06 25.28 -29.20
N PHE A 8 23.88 24.73 -28.30
CA PHE A 8 24.21 23.31 -28.30
C PHE A 8 23.36 22.59 -27.27
N TYR A 9 22.67 21.53 -27.71
CA TYR A 9 21.89 20.65 -26.85
C TYR A 9 22.60 19.31 -26.72
N ILE A 10 23.00 18.96 -25.50
CA ILE A 10 23.59 17.67 -25.18
C ILE A 10 22.57 16.88 -24.37
N VAL A 11 22.12 15.76 -24.94
CA VAL A 11 21.21 14.82 -24.28
C VAL A 11 21.99 13.56 -23.96
N PHE A 12 22.11 13.24 -22.67
CA PHE A 12 22.70 11.97 -22.26
C PHE A 12 21.65 10.87 -22.33
N LYS A 13 22.04 9.74 -22.93
CA LYS A 13 21.34 8.47 -22.82
C LYS A 13 22.26 7.47 -22.11
N GLU A 14 21.66 6.55 -21.37
CA GLU A 14 22.22 5.34 -20.72
C GLU A 14 23.73 5.32 -20.40
N ASN A 15 24.08 5.05 -19.14
CA ASN A 15 25.44 4.90 -18.59
C ASN A 15 26.24 6.21 -18.40
N SER A 16 25.62 7.36 -18.62
CA SER A 16 26.23 8.66 -18.31
C SER A 16 25.98 9.04 -16.87
N LYS A 17 26.87 8.62 -15.94
CA LYS A 17 26.82 9.03 -14.51
C LYS A 17 27.14 10.50 -14.27
N ILE A 18 27.16 11.31 -15.32
CA ILE A 18 27.57 12.70 -15.29
C ILE A 18 26.33 13.51 -14.91
N ASN A 19 26.43 14.27 -13.83
CA ASN A 19 25.40 15.23 -13.48
C ASN A 19 25.34 16.34 -14.56
N PRO A 20 24.19 16.54 -15.23
CA PRO A 20 24.04 17.57 -16.27
C PRO A 20 24.49 18.96 -15.83
N SER A 21 24.26 19.31 -14.56
CA SER A 21 24.62 20.63 -14.00
C SER A 21 26.12 20.78 -13.81
N GLU A 22 26.82 19.71 -13.39
CA GLU A 22 28.27 19.73 -13.23
C GLU A 22 28.97 19.85 -14.59
N LEU A 23 28.47 19.12 -15.59
CA LEU A 23 29.04 19.22 -16.94
C LEU A 23 28.77 20.57 -17.58
N ALA A 24 27.60 21.18 -17.35
CA ALA A 24 27.30 22.52 -17.85
C ALA A 24 28.30 23.54 -17.31
N ASN A 25 28.65 23.43 -16.03
CA ASN A 25 29.69 24.26 -15.41
C ASN A 25 31.06 24.05 -16.08
N VAL A 26 31.52 22.79 -16.23
CA VAL A 26 32.81 22.48 -16.88
C VAL A 26 32.89 23.04 -18.30
N ILE A 27 31.81 22.91 -19.08
CA ILE A 27 31.78 23.43 -20.45
C ILE A 27 31.85 24.96 -20.46
N SER A 28 31.12 25.61 -19.56
CA SER A 28 31.11 27.08 -19.46
C SER A 28 32.45 27.68 -19.02
N THR A 29 33.26 26.96 -18.23
CA THR A 29 34.54 27.47 -17.72
C THR A 29 35.74 27.20 -18.63
N ASN A 30 35.62 26.25 -19.56
CA ASN A 30 36.77 25.72 -20.29
C ASN A 30 36.93 26.25 -21.73
N ASN A 31 36.13 27.24 -22.15
CA ASN A 31 36.22 27.87 -23.49
C ASN A 31 36.35 26.84 -24.63
N LEU A 32 35.48 25.83 -24.64
CA LEU A 32 35.53 24.74 -25.62
C LEU A 32 35.34 25.25 -27.06
N ILE A 33 36.12 24.69 -27.99
CA ILE A 33 36.06 25.01 -29.42
C ILE A 33 35.82 23.72 -30.21
N ILE A 34 34.74 23.66 -31.00
CA ILE A 34 34.47 22.56 -31.94
C ILE A 34 34.45 23.13 -33.36
N GLN A 35 35.22 22.54 -34.27
CA GLN A 35 35.32 22.99 -35.67
C GLN A 35 35.64 24.49 -35.83
N GLY A 36 36.42 25.05 -34.90
CA GLY A 36 36.80 26.48 -34.90
C GLY A 36 35.74 27.43 -34.35
N GLN A 37 34.62 26.92 -33.83
CA GLN A 37 33.58 27.72 -33.17
C GLN A 37 33.66 27.57 -31.66
N SER A 38 33.71 28.71 -30.95
CA SER A 38 33.56 28.74 -29.50
C SER A 38 32.15 28.32 -29.11
N ILE A 39 32.06 27.32 -28.25
CA ILE A 39 30.80 26.86 -27.71
C ILE A 39 30.39 27.83 -26.59
N GLN A 40 29.27 28.51 -26.81
CA GLN A 40 28.63 29.38 -25.83
C GLN A 40 27.17 28.92 -25.68
N ASN A 41 26.61 29.01 -24.48
CA ASN A 41 25.24 28.59 -24.17
C ASN A 41 24.96 27.10 -24.48
N VAL A 42 25.38 26.21 -23.58
CA VAL A 42 25.10 24.77 -23.68
C VAL A 42 23.97 24.38 -22.75
N THR A 43 22.94 23.76 -23.31
CA THR A 43 21.88 23.14 -22.52
C THR A 43 22.17 21.65 -22.42
N ILE A 44 22.33 21.17 -21.19
CA ILE A 44 22.57 19.75 -20.91
C ILE A 44 21.35 19.22 -20.19
N THR A 45 20.74 18.20 -20.77
CA THR A 45 19.56 17.57 -20.19
C THR A 45 19.77 16.07 -20.13
N ASP A 46 19.26 15.50 -19.04
CA ASP A 46 19.11 14.07 -18.92
C ASP A 46 17.91 13.59 -19.76
N PHE A 47 18.06 12.45 -20.44
CA PHE A 47 16.97 11.85 -21.18
C PHE A 47 16.04 11.15 -20.21
N ASN A 48 14.83 11.69 -20.00
CA ASN A 48 13.89 11.08 -19.08
C ASN A 48 13.23 9.82 -19.67
N GLU A 49 13.76 8.63 -19.35
CA GLU A 49 13.21 7.37 -19.85
C GLU A 49 11.78 7.10 -19.34
N CYS A 50 11.41 7.69 -18.20
CA CYS A 50 10.07 7.56 -17.64
C CYS A 50 9.01 8.41 -18.38
N ALA A 51 9.41 9.40 -19.16
CA ALA A 51 8.49 10.30 -19.86
C ALA A 51 7.83 9.67 -21.11
N ARG A 52 8.37 8.56 -21.62
CA ARG A 52 7.92 7.93 -22.85
C ARG A 52 7.66 6.44 -22.64
N ALA A 53 6.45 6.00 -22.98
CA ALA A 53 6.06 4.60 -22.83
C ALA A 53 6.92 3.61 -23.65
N THR A 54 7.58 4.08 -24.72
CA THR A 54 8.50 3.26 -25.53
C THR A 54 9.84 3.01 -24.86
N ASP A 55 10.25 3.87 -23.93
CA ASP A 55 11.55 3.82 -23.26
C ASP A 55 11.42 3.28 -21.82
N ASN A 56 10.24 3.45 -21.20
CA ASN A 56 9.92 2.91 -19.89
C ASN A 56 9.63 1.40 -19.95
N THR A 57 10.55 0.58 -19.43
CA THR A 57 10.39 -0.89 -19.36
C THR A 57 9.76 -1.39 -18.05
N CYS A 58 9.41 -0.49 -17.13
CA CYS A 58 8.80 -0.87 -15.86
C CYS A 58 7.42 -1.51 -16.07
N ASN A 59 7.11 -2.53 -15.26
CA ASN A 59 5.81 -3.17 -15.29
C ASN A 59 4.72 -2.31 -14.64
N SER A 60 3.46 -2.75 -14.73
CA SER A 60 2.30 -2.03 -14.20
C SER A 60 2.33 -1.84 -12.67
N ASN A 61 3.08 -2.65 -11.94
CA ASN A 61 3.20 -2.62 -10.48
C ASN A 61 4.47 -1.90 -10.01
N GLN A 62 5.13 -1.18 -10.92
CA GLN A 62 6.34 -0.41 -10.66
C GLN A 62 6.12 1.08 -10.94
N ASN A 63 6.84 1.90 -10.18
CA ASN A 63 7.07 3.32 -10.46
C ASN A 63 8.41 3.46 -11.17
N CYS A 64 8.40 4.14 -12.31
CA CYS A 64 9.63 4.52 -13.00
C CYS A 64 10.23 5.75 -12.32
N ILE A 65 11.51 5.66 -11.97
CA ILE A 65 12.28 6.73 -11.35
C ILE A 65 13.42 7.09 -12.30
N ASN A 66 13.38 8.31 -12.81
CA ASN A 66 14.40 8.84 -13.68
C ASN A 66 15.66 9.19 -12.89
N LEU A 67 16.83 8.77 -13.38
CA LEU A 67 18.13 9.01 -12.77
C LEU A 67 19.09 9.58 -13.83
N TYR A 68 20.20 10.18 -13.43
CA TYR A 68 21.14 10.70 -14.42
C TYR A 68 21.79 9.57 -15.23
N GLY A 69 21.55 9.60 -16.53
CA GLY A 69 22.01 8.61 -17.49
C GLY A 69 21.46 7.21 -17.27
N THR A 70 20.35 7.04 -16.54
CA THR A 70 19.65 5.75 -16.39
C THR A 70 18.28 5.95 -15.75
N TYR A 71 17.53 4.87 -15.56
CA TYR A 71 16.31 4.88 -14.77
C TYR A 71 16.25 3.61 -13.94
N THR A 72 15.38 3.60 -12.94
CA THR A 72 15.11 2.41 -12.16
C THR A 72 13.62 2.20 -11.97
N CYS A 73 13.21 0.93 -11.87
CA CYS A 73 11.84 0.53 -11.61
C CYS A 73 11.74 0.09 -10.15
N GLN A 74 11.00 0.85 -9.35
CA GLN A 74 10.75 0.50 -7.95
C GLN A 74 9.32 -0.04 -7.81
N CYS A 75 9.12 -1.09 -7.02
CA CYS A 75 7.77 -1.58 -6.75
C CYS A 75 6.89 -0.48 -6.14
N LYS A 76 5.63 -0.42 -6.58
CA LYS A 76 4.60 0.41 -5.95
C LYS A 76 4.37 -0.07 -4.51
N ILE A 77 3.80 0.81 -3.68
CA ILE A 77 3.36 0.45 -2.32
C ILE A 77 2.39 -0.74 -2.43
N GLY A 78 2.53 -1.72 -1.52
CA GLY A 78 1.76 -2.96 -1.54
C GLY A 78 2.37 -4.08 -2.38
N PHE A 79 3.53 -3.87 -3.02
CA PHE A 79 4.20 -4.89 -3.84
C PHE A 79 5.66 -5.10 -3.41
N THR A 80 6.20 -6.31 -3.64
CA THR A 80 7.57 -6.69 -3.25
C THR A 80 8.24 -7.66 -4.22
N GLY A 81 9.56 -7.82 -4.09
CA GLY A 81 10.39 -8.72 -4.90
C GLY A 81 10.67 -8.22 -6.32
N SER A 82 11.46 -8.97 -7.08
CA SER A 82 11.88 -8.60 -8.45
C SER A 82 10.72 -8.48 -9.44
N GLY A 83 9.63 -9.22 -9.21
CA GLY A 83 8.42 -9.16 -10.01
C GLY A 83 7.38 -8.15 -9.53
N CYS A 84 7.62 -7.45 -8.41
CA CYS A 84 6.62 -6.62 -7.72
C CYS A 84 5.29 -7.37 -7.57
N VAL A 85 5.35 -8.48 -6.85
CA VAL A 85 4.20 -9.31 -6.50
C VAL A 85 3.49 -8.69 -5.31
N ASP A 86 2.17 -8.77 -5.35
CA ASP A 86 1.28 -8.28 -4.30
C ASP A 86 1.65 -8.83 -2.91
N ILE A 87 1.70 -7.94 -1.92
CA ILE A 87 1.99 -8.30 -0.52
C ILE A 87 0.68 -8.73 0.13
N ASN A 88 0.64 -9.94 0.67
CA ASN A 88 -0.53 -10.38 1.42
C ASN A 88 -0.55 -9.83 2.85
N GLU A 89 -1.17 -8.66 3.09
CA GLU A 89 -1.16 -7.99 4.40
C GLU A 89 -1.85 -8.80 5.50
N ARG A 90 -2.76 -9.72 5.14
CA ARG A 90 -3.39 -10.64 6.10
C ARG A 90 -2.36 -11.53 6.82
N THR A 91 -1.24 -11.82 6.19
CA THR A 91 -0.24 -12.74 6.72
C THR A 91 1.06 -12.06 7.16
N THR A 92 1.29 -10.83 6.71
CA THR A 92 2.56 -10.14 6.92
C THR A 92 2.48 -9.06 7.99
N THR A 93 1.42 -8.24 7.99
CA THR A 93 1.29 -7.08 8.89
C THR A 93 0.07 -7.15 9.80
N GLU A 94 -0.94 -7.95 9.46
CA GLU A 94 -2.21 -8.07 10.18
C GLU A 94 -2.81 -6.70 10.58
N PRO A 95 -3.06 -5.81 9.59
CA PRO A 95 -3.30 -4.39 9.86
C PRO A 95 -4.70 -4.09 10.39
N CYS A 96 -5.62 -5.05 10.36
CA CYS A 96 -7.01 -4.84 10.75
C CYS A 96 -7.20 -4.95 12.26
N ALA A 97 -8.13 -4.14 12.78
CA ALA A 97 -8.41 -4.08 14.20
C ALA A 97 -9.12 -5.31 14.75
N ASN A 98 -9.34 -5.35 16.06
CA ASN A 98 -10.06 -6.45 16.70
C ASN A 98 -11.47 -6.66 16.13
N LYS A 99 -11.90 -7.93 16.08
CA LYS A 99 -13.23 -8.35 15.62
C LYS A 99 -13.55 -7.97 14.17
N THR A 100 -12.51 -7.88 13.34
CA THR A 100 -12.62 -7.67 11.90
C THR A 100 -12.31 -8.95 11.10
N VAL A 101 -12.52 -8.85 9.80
CA VAL A 101 -12.03 -9.74 8.75
C VAL A 101 -11.11 -8.91 7.85
N CYS A 102 -9.86 -9.36 7.71
CA CYS A 102 -8.90 -8.81 6.76
C CYS A 102 -8.98 -9.57 5.44
N SER A 103 -9.13 -8.84 4.34
CA SER A 103 -9.12 -9.37 2.99
C SER A 103 -8.04 -8.67 2.17
N ASN A 104 -7.12 -9.46 1.64
CA ASN A 104 -6.08 -9.00 0.73
C ASN A 104 -6.69 -8.47 -0.57
N THR A 105 -6.13 -7.39 -1.09
CA THR A 105 -6.50 -6.82 -2.39
C THR A 105 -5.24 -6.46 -3.17
N GLU A 106 -5.31 -6.33 -4.48
CA GLU A 106 -4.11 -5.98 -5.24
C GLU A 106 -3.58 -4.59 -4.86
N GLY A 107 -2.36 -4.54 -4.32
CA GLY A 107 -1.65 -3.37 -3.84
C GLY A 107 -2.13 -2.83 -2.48
N SER A 108 -3.04 -3.52 -1.79
CA SER A 108 -3.58 -3.05 -0.51
C SER A 108 -4.40 -4.13 0.23
N TYR A 109 -5.16 -3.72 1.23
CA TYR A 109 -6.08 -4.60 1.95
C TYR A 109 -7.39 -3.89 2.32
N THR A 110 -8.40 -4.70 2.61
CA THR A 110 -9.68 -4.23 3.15
C THR A 110 -9.96 -4.88 4.50
N CYS A 111 -10.42 -4.07 5.45
CA CYS A 111 -10.86 -4.53 6.75
C CYS A 111 -12.38 -4.33 6.84
N THR A 112 -13.09 -5.36 7.28
CA THR A 112 -14.53 -5.28 7.53
C THR A 112 -14.86 -5.81 8.91
N CYS A 113 -15.86 -5.23 9.58
CA CYS A 113 -16.34 -5.81 10.83
C CYS A 113 -16.91 -7.21 10.58
N ARG A 114 -16.67 -8.15 11.50
CA ARG A 114 -17.34 -9.45 11.45
C ARG A 114 -18.86 -9.25 11.51
N ILE A 115 -19.61 -10.22 10.99
CA ILE A 115 -21.08 -10.19 11.00
C ILE A 115 -21.58 -9.91 12.43
N GLY A 116 -22.45 -8.91 12.57
CA GLY A 116 -23.02 -8.47 13.85
C GLY A 116 -22.18 -7.46 14.65
N TYR A 117 -21.00 -7.09 14.16
CA TYR A 117 -20.15 -6.05 14.74
C TYR A 117 -20.20 -4.78 13.88
N GLN A 118 -20.04 -3.62 14.51
CA GLN A 118 -20.02 -2.30 13.90
C GLN A 118 -18.91 -1.44 14.51
N GLY A 119 -18.52 -0.39 13.80
CA GLY A 119 -17.43 0.50 14.17
C GLY A 119 -16.49 0.73 13.00
N ASP A 120 -15.32 1.29 13.29
CA ASP A 120 -14.25 1.47 12.32
C ASP A 120 -13.30 0.26 12.35
N PRO A 121 -13.24 -0.55 11.28
CA PRO A 121 -12.39 -1.74 11.24
C PRO A 121 -10.88 -1.43 11.14
N TYR A 122 -10.49 -0.16 10.98
CA TYR A 122 -9.10 0.30 10.96
C TYR A 122 -8.67 1.04 12.25
N SER A 123 -9.63 1.45 13.08
CA SER A 123 -9.35 2.11 14.36
C SER A 123 -8.84 1.10 15.41
N THR A 124 -7.97 1.53 16.32
CA THR A 124 -7.52 0.70 17.46
C THR A 124 -8.67 0.22 18.35
N SER A 125 -9.77 0.97 18.41
CA SER A 125 -11.01 0.55 19.09
C SER A 125 -11.69 -0.65 18.42
N GLY A 126 -11.40 -0.87 17.15
CA GLY A 126 -11.96 -1.94 16.32
C GLY A 126 -13.48 -1.92 16.22
N CYS A 127 -14.02 -3.10 15.94
CA CYS A 127 -15.46 -3.29 15.87
C CYS A 127 -16.01 -3.83 17.18
N SER A 128 -17.18 -3.34 17.56
CA SER A 128 -17.91 -3.77 18.75
C SER A 128 -19.36 -4.06 18.39
N VAL A 129 -20.06 -4.74 19.28
CA VAL A 129 -21.48 -4.97 19.11
C VAL A 129 -22.22 -3.81 19.81
N SER A 130 -23.23 -3.26 19.16
CA SER A 130 -24.09 -2.23 19.75
C SER A 130 -25.50 -2.77 19.95
N CYS A 131 -26.04 -2.63 21.16
CA CYS A 131 -27.46 -2.92 21.40
C CYS A 131 -28.41 -2.01 20.60
N SER A 132 -27.93 -0.88 20.04
CA SER A 132 -28.79 0.02 19.26
C SER A 132 -29.35 -0.61 17.98
N THR A 133 -28.74 -1.69 17.49
CA THR A 133 -29.21 -2.41 16.29
C THR A 133 -29.91 -3.74 16.59
N ASN A 134 -30.14 -4.09 17.87
CA ASN A 134 -30.77 -5.36 18.31
C ASN A 134 -30.20 -6.62 17.63
N TYR A 135 -28.92 -6.61 17.25
CA TYR A 135 -28.35 -7.66 16.41
C TYR A 135 -27.79 -8.82 17.26
N CYS A 136 -28.68 -9.49 17.99
CA CYS A 136 -28.41 -10.80 18.56
C CYS A 136 -28.95 -11.86 17.58
N LEU A 137 -28.11 -12.81 17.20
CA LEU A 137 -28.54 -13.92 16.35
C LEU A 137 -29.41 -14.91 17.15
N ASN A 138 -30.17 -15.74 16.43
CA ASN A 138 -30.86 -16.89 17.00
C ASN A 138 -31.75 -16.58 18.22
N GLY A 139 -32.49 -15.47 18.18
CA GLY A 139 -33.46 -15.10 19.22
C GLY A 139 -32.87 -14.46 20.48
N GLY A 140 -31.56 -14.17 20.50
CA GLY A 140 -30.94 -13.49 21.63
C GLY A 140 -31.47 -12.06 21.85
N THR A 141 -31.28 -11.54 23.06
CA THR A 141 -31.65 -10.17 23.45
C THR A 141 -30.44 -9.41 23.96
N CYS A 142 -30.36 -8.11 23.65
CA CYS A 142 -29.32 -7.21 24.14
C CYS A 142 -29.91 -6.24 25.15
N THR A 143 -29.36 -6.18 26.35
CA THR A 143 -29.79 -5.24 27.41
C THR A 143 -28.63 -4.37 27.88
N TYR A 144 -28.95 -3.20 28.42
CA TYR A 144 -27.96 -2.30 29.03
C TYR A 144 -28.01 -2.47 30.54
N GLU A 145 -26.87 -2.79 31.18
CA GLU A 145 -26.72 -2.69 32.64
C GLU A 145 -25.41 -1.99 33.00
N ASN A 146 -25.53 -0.96 33.85
CA ASN A 146 -24.49 -0.33 34.69
C ASN A 146 -23.04 -0.39 34.15
N SER A 147 -22.81 0.06 32.91
CA SER A 147 -21.51 0.22 32.19
C SER A 147 -21.21 -0.76 31.05
N GLY A 148 -22.18 -1.57 30.58
CA GLY A 148 -21.95 -2.42 29.42
C GLY A 148 -23.20 -2.96 28.72
N HIS A 149 -22.97 -3.58 27.57
CA HIS A 149 -23.95 -4.35 26.82
C HIS A 149 -23.96 -5.80 27.35
N ILE A 150 -25.11 -6.28 27.80
CA ILE A 150 -25.33 -7.68 28.20
C ILE A 150 -26.06 -8.39 27.06
N TYR A 151 -25.53 -9.54 26.64
CA TYR A 151 -26.08 -10.38 25.58
C TYR A 151 -26.66 -11.65 26.20
N ILE A 152 -27.96 -11.84 26.07
CA ILE A 152 -28.70 -12.99 26.61
C ILE A 152 -29.09 -13.88 25.44
N CYS A 153 -28.54 -15.08 25.38
CA CYS A 153 -28.83 -16.05 24.32
C CYS A 153 -29.94 -17.01 24.69
N ASP A 154 -30.69 -17.45 23.68
CA ASP A 154 -31.59 -18.59 23.82
C ASP A 154 -30.82 -19.84 24.26
N LYS A 155 -31.49 -20.74 24.98
CA LYS A 155 -30.89 -21.92 25.66
C LYS A 155 -30.04 -22.84 24.77
N ALA A 156 -30.15 -22.72 23.46
CA ALA A 156 -29.40 -23.51 22.48
C ALA A 156 -28.21 -22.77 21.86
N TYR A 157 -27.86 -21.57 22.33
CA TYR A 157 -26.83 -20.71 21.73
C TYR A 157 -25.92 -20.06 22.78
N THR A 158 -24.71 -19.73 22.35
CA THR A 158 -23.65 -19.07 23.13
C THR A 158 -22.85 -18.14 22.21
N GLY A 159 -21.90 -17.39 22.77
CA GLY A 159 -21.12 -16.38 22.07
C GLY A 159 -21.60 -14.96 22.38
N THR A 160 -20.83 -13.99 21.91
CA THR A 160 -21.05 -12.56 22.20
C THR A 160 -22.26 -11.97 21.50
N ILE A 161 -22.75 -12.62 20.43
CA ILE A 161 -23.96 -12.24 19.70
C ILE A 161 -24.87 -13.44 19.45
N CYS A 162 -24.74 -14.50 20.26
CA CYS A 162 -25.51 -15.74 20.12
C CYS A 162 -25.29 -16.47 18.78
N GLU A 163 -24.10 -16.33 18.21
CA GLU A 163 -23.69 -16.90 16.92
C GLU A 163 -23.39 -18.40 16.96
N THR A 164 -23.05 -18.93 18.14
CA THR A 164 -22.56 -20.31 18.27
C THR A 164 -23.67 -21.19 18.82
N ARG A 165 -24.00 -22.28 18.12
CA ARG A 165 -24.92 -23.29 18.65
C ARG A 165 -24.27 -24.00 19.84
N TRP A 166 -24.92 -23.95 20.99
CA TRP A 166 -24.50 -24.68 22.17
C TRP A 166 -24.57 -26.18 21.88
N LYS A 167 -23.40 -26.83 21.94
CA LYS A 167 -23.28 -28.28 21.88
C LYS A 167 -22.81 -28.76 23.25
N PRO A 168 -23.68 -29.43 24.03
CA PRO A 168 -23.25 -30.04 25.28
C PRO A 168 -22.21 -31.14 25.01
N ASP A 169 -21.08 -31.08 25.71
CA ASP A 169 -20.13 -32.20 25.75
C ASP A 169 -20.66 -33.24 26.73
N PHE A 170 -20.81 -34.47 26.25
CA PHE A 170 -21.21 -35.61 27.08
C PHE A 170 -20.10 -36.65 27.03
N ARG A 171 -19.48 -36.93 28.19
CA ARG A 171 -18.64 -38.13 28.36
C ARG A 171 -19.30 -39.08 29.36
N ASN A 172 -19.43 -40.34 28.96
CA ASN A 172 -20.06 -41.40 29.76
C ASN A 172 -21.46 -41.01 30.27
N GLY A 173 -22.25 -40.33 29.44
CA GLY A 173 -23.62 -39.92 29.77
C GLY A 173 -23.74 -38.78 30.79
N LYS A 174 -22.63 -38.15 31.21
CA LYS A 174 -22.65 -36.96 32.06
C LYS A 174 -22.32 -35.72 31.24
N LEU A 175 -23.13 -34.66 31.43
CA LEU A 175 -22.85 -33.33 30.89
C LEU A 175 -21.55 -32.83 31.52
N LEU A 176 -20.53 -32.63 30.69
CA LEU A 176 -19.33 -31.92 31.06
C LEU A 176 -19.59 -30.44 30.84
N VAL A 177 -19.97 -29.74 31.91
CA VAL A 177 -19.88 -28.29 31.92
C VAL A 177 -18.40 -27.96 32.10
N LEU A 178 -17.73 -27.51 31.04
CA LEU A 178 -16.44 -26.84 31.18
C LEU A 178 -16.74 -25.51 31.87
N LEU A 179 -16.44 -25.44 33.18
CA LEU A 179 -16.36 -24.19 33.92
C LEU A 179 -15.14 -23.39 33.46
#